data_AF-K9WZK7-F1
#
_entry.id   AF-K9WZK7-F1
#
_cell.length_a   1.000
_cell.length_b   1.000
_cell.length_c   1.000
_cell.angle_alpha   90.00
_cell.angle_beta   90.00
_cell.angle_gamma   90.00
#
_symmetry.space_group_name_H-M   'P 1'
#
loop_
_entity.id
_entity.type
_entity.pdbx_description
1 polymer ?
#
loop_
_entity_poly.entity_id
_entity_poly.type
_entity_poly.pdbx_seq_one_letter_code
_entity_poly.pdbx_strand_id
1 'polypeptide(L)'
;MLRKTCPSPCEGEGCPLGQGEVFQDFWVIGMEARANLIKILLAAIKTMDYSLAIAALKKDPILATVIEQVGDCKLDQVQPTGDLFFSLSRAILYQQLSGKSAAAIHRRFLELYAEQPFPTPEAILNTPDAILRGVGISRPKIVYLKDLSQKIIDGLPSLAELEVMEDEAIIQTLTQVKGIGRWTVQMMLIFRLHRLDVLPVDDLGVRSGIRRLYALPELPDKKTVEHFGLKWKPYCTVASWYLWQSAEL
;
A
#
# COMPACT_ATOMS: atom_id res chain seq x y z
N MET A 1 -8.63 29.64 -74.26
CA MET A 1 -7.78 30.76 -73.86
C MET A 1 -6.63 30.24 -73.01
N LEU A 2 -5.41 30.41 -73.52
CA LEU A 2 -4.14 30.64 -72.82
C LEU A 2 -3.70 29.66 -71.71
N ARG A 3 -2.83 28.74 -72.14
CA ARG A 3 -1.67 28.29 -71.36
C ARG A 3 -0.92 29.53 -70.84
N LYS A 4 -0.57 29.54 -69.56
CA LYS A 4 0.63 30.26 -69.07
C LYS A 4 1.55 29.26 -68.41
N THR A 5 2.64 29.06 -69.12
CA THR A 5 3.85 28.31 -68.80
C THR A 5 4.63 29.00 -67.68
N CYS A 6 5.18 28.20 -66.75
CA CYS A 6 6.30 28.62 -65.91
C CYS A 6 7.57 28.73 -66.81
N PRO A 7 8.38 29.79 -66.71
CA PRO A 7 9.56 29.97 -67.55
C PRO A 7 10.80 29.31 -66.90
N SER A 8 11.21 28.17 -67.46
CA SER A 8 12.57 27.57 -67.41
C SER A 8 13.20 27.32 -66.01
N PRO A 9 14.39 26.68 -65.92
CA PRO A 9 14.50 25.32 -65.42
C PRO A 9 15.14 25.27 -64.02
N CYS A 10 14.47 24.66 -63.05
CA CYS A 10 15.17 24.14 -61.88
C CYS A 10 15.59 22.70 -62.20
N GLU A 11 16.78 22.56 -62.76
CA GLU A 11 17.53 21.30 -62.75
C GLU A 11 17.97 21.04 -61.31
N GLY A 12 17.50 19.94 -60.73
CA GLY A 12 17.79 19.55 -59.36
C GLY A 12 16.87 18.43 -58.93
N GLU A 13 17.32 17.22 -59.16
CA GLU A 13 16.64 15.93 -58.97
C GLU A 13 15.95 15.81 -57.61
N GLY A 14 14.63 15.54 -57.61
CA GLY A 14 13.90 15.36 -56.36
C GLY A 14 12.38 15.19 -56.49
N CYS A 15 11.89 14.68 -57.62
CA CYS A 15 10.55 14.11 -57.73
C CYS A 15 10.78 12.75 -58.41
N PRO A 16 10.32 11.60 -57.87
CA PRO A 16 8.90 11.35 -57.74
C PRO A 16 8.45 10.46 -56.57
N LEU A 17 7.13 10.44 -56.40
CA LEU A 17 6.28 9.38 -55.85
C LEU A 17 6.99 8.03 -55.61
N GLY A 18 7.10 7.65 -54.33
CA GLY A 18 7.28 6.27 -53.89
C GLY A 18 6.23 5.97 -52.83
N GLN A 19 5.17 5.27 -53.21
CA GLN A 19 4.22 4.65 -52.28
C GLN A 19 4.88 3.38 -51.71
N GLY A 20 4.90 3.25 -50.38
CA GLY A 20 5.36 2.04 -49.68
C GLY A 20 5.22 2.18 -48.17
N GLU A 21 4.22 1.47 -47.63
CA GLU A 21 4.26 0.81 -46.31
C GLU A 21 4.67 1.62 -45.06
N VAL A 22 3.74 2.37 -44.45
CA VAL A 22 3.73 2.59 -42.98
C VAL A 22 2.29 2.82 -42.51
N PHE A 23 1.43 1.80 -42.55
CA PHE A 23 0.07 1.89 -42.00
C PHE A 23 -0.38 0.58 -41.34
N GLN A 24 0.48 -0.04 -40.53
CA GLN A 24 0.07 -1.15 -39.64
C GLN A 24 0.62 -1.04 -38.20
N ASP A 25 1.63 -0.20 -37.92
CA ASP A 25 2.30 -0.21 -36.61
C ASP A 25 1.62 0.65 -35.52
N PHE A 26 0.74 1.57 -35.89
CA PHE A 26 0.07 2.44 -34.90
C PHE A 26 -1.12 1.78 -34.19
N TRP A 27 -1.69 0.71 -34.76
CA TRP A 27 -2.79 -0.02 -34.12
C TRP A 27 -2.31 -1.07 -33.10
N VAL A 28 -1.15 -1.69 -33.33
CA VAL A 28 -0.59 -2.73 -32.45
C VAL A 28 -0.07 -2.14 -31.13
N ILE A 29 0.61 -0.99 -31.19
CA ILE A 29 1.14 -0.28 -29.99
C ILE A 29 -0.01 0.15 -29.06
N GLY A 30 -1.16 0.56 -29.62
CA GLY A 30 -2.36 0.89 -28.85
C GLY A 30 -3.06 -0.33 -28.22
N MET A 31 -2.98 -1.50 -28.86
CA MET A 31 -3.52 -2.75 -28.33
C MET A 31 -2.66 -3.32 -27.21
N GLU A 32 -1.32 -3.25 -27.31
CA GLU A 32 -0.41 -3.63 -26.23
C GLU A 32 -0.54 -2.69 -25.03
N ALA A 33 -0.57 -1.37 -25.24
CA ALA A 33 -0.77 -0.40 -24.16
C ALA A 33 -2.13 -0.59 -23.46
N ARG A 34 -3.20 -0.89 -24.21
CA ARG A 34 -4.52 -1.23 -23.65
C ARG A 34 -4.54 -2.58 -22.96
N ALA A 35 -3.88 -3.60 -23.51
CA ALA A 35 -3.76 -4.92 -22.88
C ALA A 35 -2.92 -4.84 -21.60
N ASN A 36 -1.92 -3.98 -21.57
CA ASN A 36 -1.10 -3.72 -20.39
C ASN A 36 -1.88 -2.89 -19.37
N LEU A 37 -2.62 -1.86 -19.79
CA LEU A 37 -3.56 -1.13 -18.93
C LEU A 37 -4.68 -2.03 -18.39
N ILE A 38 -5.20 -2.95 -19.19
CA ILE A 38 -6.20 -3.95 -18.77
C ILE A 38 -5.55 -4.97 -17.83
N LYS A 39 -4.33 -5.44 -18.09
CA LYS A 39 -3.58 -6.28 -17.13
C LYS A 39 -3.28 -5.54 -15.83
N ILE A 40 -2.94 -4.25 -15.89
CA ILE A 40 -2.71 -3.39 -14.73
C ILE A 40 -4.02 -3.14 -14.00
N LEU A 41 -5.13 -2.88 -14.70
CA LEU A 41 -6.47 -2.75 -14.10
C LEU A 41 -6.96 -4.07 -13.51
N LEU A 42 -6.72 -5.21 -14.17
CA LEU A 42 -7.09 -6.55 -13.68
C LEU A 42 -6.17 -7.01 -12.54
N ALA A 43 -4.90 -6.61 -12.53
CA ALA A 43 -3.99 -6.79 -11.40
C ALA A 43 -4.36 -5.86 -10.24
N ALA A 44 -4.88 -4.66 -10.52
CA ALA A 44 -5.39 -3.72 -9.52
C ALA A 44 -6.77 -4.10 -8.98
N ILE A 45 -7.56 -4.88 -9.74
CA ILE A 45 -8.83 -5.50 -9.29
C ILE A 45 -8.56 -6.97 -8.99
N LYS A 46 -7.63 -7.22 -8.07
CA LYS A 46 -7.54 -8.53 -7.42
C LYS A 46 -8.50 -8.49 -6.24
N THR A 47 -9.80 -8.60 -6.52
CA THR A 47 -10.77 -8.84 -5.45
C THR A 47 -10.41 -10.17 -4.82
N MET A 48 -9.93 -10.14 -3.58
CA MET A 48 -9.59 -11.33 -2.84
C MET A 48 -10.87 -12.07 -2.46
N ASP A 49 -10.96 -13.34 -2.84
CA ASP A 49 -12.03 -14.20 -2.37
C ASP A 49 -11.72 -14.69 -0.95
N TYR A 50 -12.48 -14.18 0.02
CA TYR A 50 -12.36 -14.57 1.42
C TYR A 50 -13.32 -15.71 1.82
N SER A 51 -14.06 -16.32 0.88
CA SER A 51 -15.09 -17.33 1.17
C SER A 51 -14.54 -18.53 1.94
N LEU A 52 -13.35 -19.02 1.58
CA LEU A 52 -12.68 -20.11 2.30
C LEU A 52 -12.31 -19.71 3.73
N ALA A 53 -11.79 -18.50 3.91
CA ALA A 53 -11.45 -17.96 5.22
C ALA A 53 -12.69 -17.83 6.10
N ILE A 54 -13.76 -17.23 5.55
CA ILE A 54 -15.05 -17.06 6.23
C ILE A 54 -15.63 -18.42 6.65
N ALA A 55 -15.64 -19.40 5.75
CA ALA A 55 -16.14 -20.75 6.05
C ALA A 55 -15.32 -21.43 7.15
N ALA A 56 -13.99 -21.26 7.16
CA ALA A 56 -13.14 -21.78 8.22
C ALA A 56 -13.39 -21.09 9.57
N LEU A 57 -13.51 -19.76 9.58
CA LEU A 57 -13.73 -18.97 10.80
C LEU A 57 -15.11 -19.18 11.42
N LYS A 58 -16.13 -19.50 10.61
CA LYS A 58 -17.47 -19.86 11.11
C LYS A 58 -17.49 -21.13 11.97
N LYS A 59 -16.40 -21.89 12.05
CA LYS A 59 -16.25 -22.99 13.03
C LYS A 59 -16.12 -22.49 14.47
N ASP A 60 -15.69 -21.24 14.67
CA ASP A 60 -15.78 -20.56 15.96
C ASP A 60 -17.17 -19.91 16.06
N PRO A 61 -18.07 -20.38 16.96
CA PRO A 61 -19.44 -19.88 17.03
C PRO A 61 -19.53 -18.38 17.30
N ILE A 62 -18.58 -17.82 18.04
CA ILE A 62 -18.56 -16.39 18.36
C ILE A 62 -18.22 -15.58 17.12
N LEU A 63 -17.19 -15.98 16.36
CA LEU A 63 -16.91 -15.34 15.08
C LEU A 63 -18.02 -15.57 14.06
N ALA A 64 -18.69 -16.72 14.07
CA ALA A 64 -19.81 -16.98 13.16
C ALA A 64 -20.91 -15.92 13.31
N THR A 65 -21.29 -15.59 14.55
CA THR A 65 -22.26 -14.52 14.82
C THR A 65 -21.79 -13.16 14.33
N VAL A 66 -20.52 -12.81 14.57
CA VAL A 66 -19.96 -11.53 14.09
C VAL A 66 -19.95 -11.47 12.57
N ILE A 67 -19.56 -12.55 11.90
CA ILE A 67 -19.53 -12.67 10.45
C ILE A 67 -20.93 -12.47 9.86
N GLU A 68 -21.96 -13.05 10.48
CA GLU A 68 -23.35 -12.89 10.02
C GLU A 68 -23.86 -11.46 10.16
N GLN A 69 -23.44 -10.75 11.20
CA GLN A 69 -23.85 -9.36 11.43
C GLN A 69 -23.08 -8.36 10.54
N VAL A 70 -21.78 -8.58 10.36
CA VAL A 70 -20.89 -7.70 9.57
C VAL A 70 -21.08 -7.92 8.06
N GLY A 71 -21.30 -9.17 7.63
CA GLY A 71 -21.36 -9.56 6.22
C GLY A 71 -19.98 -9.80 5.60
N ASP A 72 -19.88 -9.56 4.29
CA ASP A 72 -18.68 -9.88 3.49
C ASP A 72 -17.42 -9.17 3.98
N CYS A 73 -16.28 -9.87 3.92
CA CYS A 73 -14.98 -9.30 4.22
C CYS A 73 -14.56 -8.32 3.13
N LYS A 74 -14.22 -7.09 3.54
CA LYS A 74 -13.88 -5.96 2.64
C LYS A 74 -12.44 -5.48 2.82
N LEU A 75 -11.56 -6.36 3.31
CA LEU A 75 -10.19 -6.03 3.69
C LEU A 75 -9.35 -5.43 2.54
N ASP A 76 -9.62 -5.85 1.30
CA ASP A 76 -8.92 -5.45 0.08
C ASP A 76 -9.52 -4.23 -0.64
N GLN A 77 -10.64 -3.68 -0.15
CA GLN A 77 -11.33 -2.56 -0.82
C GLN A 77 -10.55 -1.25 -0.77
N VAL A 78 -9.59 -1.13 0.14
CA VAL A 78 -8.69 0.03 0.21
C VAL A 78 -7.29 -0.44 -0.16
N GLN A 79 -6.95 -0.29 -1.44
CA GLN A 79 -5.60 -0.54 -1.94
C GLN A 79 -4.74 0.70 -1.72
N PRO A 80 -3.75 0.66 -0.82
CA PRO A 80 -2.94 1.84 -0.60
C PRO A 80 -2.04 2.04 -1.82
N THR A 81 -1.84 3.28 -2.25
CA THR A 81 -0.97 3.61 -3.39
C THR A 81 0.49 3.81 -2.96
N GLY A 82 1.41 3.93 -3.92
CA GLY A 82 2.83 4.21 -3.66
C GLY A 82 3.68 2.98 -3.33
N ASP A 83 4.99 3.19 -3.19
CA ASP A 83 5.98 2.16 -2.89
C ASP A 83 6.12 1.89 -1.37
N LEU A 84 7.15 1.10 -0.99
CA LEU A 84 7.43 0.82 0.42
C LEU A 84 7.76 2.11 1.19
N PHE A 85 8.58 2.97 0.60
CA PHE A 85 9.03 4.20 1.23
C PHE A 85 7.86 5.16 1.52
N PHE A 86 6.96 5.32 0.56
CA PHE A 86 5.69 6.03 0.71
C PHE A 86 4.89 5.46 1.89
N SER A 87 4.70 4.14 1.90
CA SER A 87 3.87 3.45 2.88
C SER A 87 4.41 3.62 4.30
N LEU A 88 5.71 3.40 4.51
CA LEU A 88 6.36 3.53 5.82
C LEU A 88 6.45 4.99 6.28
N SER A 89 6.76 5.92 5.37
CA SER A 89 6.76 7.36 5.69
C SER A 89 5.38 7.83 6.14
N ARG A 90 4.32 7.43 5.43
CA ARG A 90 2.94 7.73 5.81
C ARG A 90 2.60 7.10 7.16
N ALA A 91 3.00 5.86 7.41
CA ALA A 91 2.79 5.20 8.70
C ALA A 91 3.43 6.00 9.85
N ILE A 92 4.69 6.41 9.72
CA ILE A 92 5.40 7.25 10.70
C ILE A 92 4.63 8.56 10.94
N LEU A 93 4.21 9.23 9.87
CA LEU A 93 3.49 10.50 9.98
C LEU A 93 2.15 10.36 10.71
N TYR A 94 1.45 9.23 10.57
CA TYR A 94 0.12 9.00 11.15
C TYR A 94 0.13 8.51 12.62
N GLN A 95 1.27 8.05 13.14
CA GLN A 95 1.37 7.56 14.51
C GLN A 95 0.86 8.56 15.56
N GLN A 96 0.12 8.09 16.57
CA GLN A 96 -0.31 8.85 17.76
C GLN A 96 -1.07 10.16 17.43
N LEU A 97 -1.80 10.19 16.32
CA LEU A 97 -2.60 11.34 15.89
C LEU A 97 -4.01 10.91 15.50
N SER A 98 -4.97 11.84 15.58
CA SER A 98 -6.24 11.65 14.88
C SER A 98 -6.01 11.57 13.37
N GLY A 99 -6.86 10.83 12.65
CA GLY A 99 -6.76 10.73 11.19
C GLY A 99 -6.80 12.09 10.49
N LYS A 100 -7.62 13.03 10.99
CA LYS A 100 -7.71 14.40 10.47
C LYS A 100 -6.40 15.18 10.65
N SER A 101 -5.80 15.11 11.84
CA SER A 101 -4.53 15.79 12.15
C SER A 101 -3.39 15.22 11.31
N ALA A 102 -3.30 13.88 11.21
CA ALA A 102 -2.31 13.20 10.41
C ALA A 102 -2.43 13.53 8.92
N ALA A 103 -3.66 13.53 8.38
CA ALA A 103 -3.91 13.89 6.98
C ALA A 103 -3.48 15.34 6.68
N ALA A 104 -3.73 16.27 7.59
CA ALA A 104 -3.31 17.67 7.42
C ALA A 104 -1.77 17.83 7.41
N ILE A 105 -1.05 17.12 8.29
CA ILE A 105 0.42 17.10 8.29
C ILE A 105 0.95 16.46 7.03
N HIS A 106 0.41 15.30 6.65
CA HIS A 106 0.82 14.57 5.44
C HIS A 106 0.66 15.42 4.19
N ARG A 107 -0.47 16.12 4.03
CA ARG A 107 -0.68 17.03 2.90
C ARG A 107 0.38 18.14 2.84
N ARG A 108 0.62 18.86 3.94
CA ARG A 108 1.66 19.91 3.98
C ARG A 108 3.07 19.36 3.74
N PHE A 109 3.33 18.15 4.18
CA PHE A 109 4.59 17.46 3.91
C PHE A 109 4.77 17.18 2.41
N LEU A 110 3.73 16.68 1.72
CA LEU A 110 3.78 16.49 0.27
C LEU A 110 3.92 17.81 -0.50
N GLU A 111 3.28 18.89 -0.02
CA GLU A 111 3.40 20.23 -0.60
C GLU A 111 4.85 20.77 -0.61
N LEU A 112 5.73 20.28 0.27
CA LEU A 112 7.17 20.61 0.23
C LEU A 112 7.88 20.06 -1.02
N TYR A 113 7.31 19.07 -1.69
CA TYR A 113 7.92 18.32 -2.78
C TYR A 113 7.01 18.26 -4.01
N ALA A 114 6.23 19.31 -4.25
CA ALA A 114 5.14 19.34 -5.24
C ALA A 114 5.53 19.01 -6.69
N GLU A 115 6.83 19.04 -7.02
CA GLU A 115 7.34 18.65 -8.34
C GLU A 115 7.32 17.13 -8.57
N GLN A 116 7.13 16.33 -7.52
CA GLN A 116 7.05 14.88 -7.59
C GLN A 116 5.76 14.37 -6.91
N PRO A 117 5.19 13.23 -7.34
CA PRO A 117 4.05 12.62 -6.65
C PRO A 117 4.35 12.28 -5.18
N PHE A 118 5.63 12.04 -4.85
CA PHE A 118 6.11 11.82 -3.49
C PHE A 118 7.59 12.21 -3.34
N PRO A 119 8.07 12.68 -2.17
CA PRO A 119 9.48 12.94 -1.93
C PRO A 119 10.35 11.70 -2.15
N THR A 120 11.57 11.92 -2.65
CA THR A 120 12.61 10.88 -2.63
C THR A 120 13.29 10.82 -1.25
N PRO A 121 13.94 9.70 -0.90
CA PRO A 121 14.73 9.59 0.32
C PRO A 121 15.75 10.72 0.49
N GLU A 122 16.47 11.06 -0.58
CA GLU A 122 17.49 12.12 -0.61
C GLU A 122 16.87 13.49 -0.36
N ALA A 123 15.69 13.75 -0.93
CA ALA A 123 14.98 15.01 -0.73
C ALA A 123 14.65 15.22 0.76
N ILE A 124 14.16 14.19 1.46
CA ILE A 124 13.90 14.27 2.91
C ILE A 124 15.19 14.50 3.70
N LEU A 125 16.27 13.77 3.38
CA LEU A 125 17.56 13.90 4.09
C LEU A 125 18.13 15.31 3.96
N ASN A 126 18.06 15.88 2.75
CA ASN A 126 18.54 17.22 2.45
C ASN A 126 17.61 18.34 2.98
N THR A 127 16.39 18.01 3.37
CA THR A 127 15.47 19.00 3.95
C THR A 127 15.90 19.34 5.38
N PRO A 128 16.11 20.64 5.72
CA PRO A 128 16.42 21.04 7.08
C PRO A 128 15.30 20.66 8.05
N ASP A 129 15.66 20.18 9.23
CA ASP A 129 14.69 19.78 10.27
C ASP A 129 13.70 20.91 10.60
N ALA A 130 14.15 22.16 10.58
CA ALA A 130 13.28 23.32 10.82
C ALA A 130 12.12 23.43 9.81
N ILE A 131 12.35 23.07 8.55
CA ILE A 131 11.32 23.06 7.50
C ILE A 131 10.33 21.93 7.73
N LEU A 132 10.83 20.72 8.02
CA LEU A 132 9.99 19.56 8.36
C LEU A 132 9.13 19.82 9.61
N ARG A 133 9.69 20.52 10.61
CA ARG A 133 8.94 20.98 11.78
C ARG A 133 7.89 22.02 11.42
N GLY A 134 8.20 22.93 10.49
CA GLY A 134 7.29 23.97 10.01
C GLY A 134 5.97 23.41 9.46
N VAL A 135 5.99 22.21 8.86
CA VAL A 135 4.77 21.53 8.37
C VAL A 135 4.05 20.69 9.44
N GLY A 136 4.55 20.68 10.68
CA GLY A 136 3.92 20.04 11.84
C GLY A 136 4.44 18.65 12.18
N ILE A 137 5.60 18.24 11.64
CA ILE A 137 6.22 16.96 11.97
C ILE A 137 6.98 17.11 13.31
N SER A 138 6.69 16.22 14.26
CA SER A 138 7.38 16.19 15.55
C SER A 138 8.86 15.79 15.41
N ARG A 139 9.70 16.20 16.36
CA ARG A 139 11.14 15.86 16.35
C ARG A 139 11.42 14.34 16.24
N PRO A 140 10.76 13.44 17.02
CA PRO A 140 10.99 12.00 16.86
C PRO A 140 10.64 11.49 15.46
N LYS A 141 9.52 11.93 14.90
CA LYS A 141 9.10 11.53 13.54
C LYS A 141 10.07 12.02 12.46
N ILE A 142 10.71 13.17 12.63
CA ILE A 142 11.77 13.63 11.71
C ILE A 142 12.96 12.66 11.75
N VAL A 143 13.39 12.25 12.95
CA VAL A 143 14.46 11.25 13.10
C VAL A 143 14.08 9.95 12.41
N TYR A 144 12.84 9.48 12.57
CA TYR A 144 12.35 8.25 11.95
C TYR A 144 12.28 8.35 10.43
N LEU A 145 11.78 9.46 9.89
CA LEU A 145 11.75 9.70 8.44
C LEU A 145 13.16 9.73 7.85
N LYS A 146 14.10 10.41 8.49
CA LYS A 146 15.49 10.46 8.03
C LYS A 146 16.19 9.10 8.13
N ASP A 147 15.95 8.34 9.20
CA ASP A 147 16.46 6.97 9.36
C ASP A 147 15.90 6.03 8.28
N LEU A 148 14.60 6.11 8.00
CA LEU A 148 13.96 5.38 6.90
C LEU A 148 14.56 5.76 5.56
N SER A 149 14.71 7.06 5.26
CA SER A 149 15.33 7.52 4.02
C SER A 149 16.73 6.94 3.83
N GLN A 150 17.56 7.00 4.88
CA GLN A 150 18.90 6.44 4.81
C GLN A 150 18.87 4.93 4.55
N LYS A 151 17.99 4.18 5.22
CA LYS A 151 17.88 2.72 5.02
C LYS A 151 17.39 2.35 3.63
N ILE A 152 16.51 3.13 3.01
CA ILE A 152 16.12 2.92 1.61
C ILE A 152 17.33 3.08 0.70
N ILE A 153 18.14 4.14 0.90
CA ILE A 153 19.38 4.36 0.13
C ILE A 153 20.39 3.23 0.36
N ASP A 154 20.47 2.72 1.58
CA ASP A 154 21.36 1.61 1.97
C ASP A 154 20.85 0.23 1.49
N GLY A 155 19.73 0.17 0.77
CA GLY A 155 19.24 -1.06 0.15
C GLY A 155 18.19 -1.83 0.95
N LEU A 156 17.29 -1.13 1.66
CA LEU A 156 16.08 -1.77 2.22
C LEU A 156 15.29 -2.46 1.08
N PRO A 157 14.79 -3.70 1.26
CA PRO A 157 14.11 -4.42 0.18
C PRO A 157 12.90 -3.68 -0.37
N SER A 158 12.66 -3.79 -1.68
CA SER A 158 11.46 -3.31 -2.35
C SER A 158 10.21 -4.13 -1.98
N LEU A 159 9.01 -3.62 -2.28
CA LEU A 159 7.77 -4.37 -2.04
C LEU A 159 7.75 -5.74 -2.74
N ALA A 160 8.29 -5.82 -3.96
CA ALA A 160 8.35 -7.07 -4.72
C ALA A 160 9.28 -8.10 -4.06
N GLU A 161 10.39 -7.66 -3.48
CA GLU A 161 11.28 -8.54 -2.71
C GLU A 161 10.63 -8.98 -1.40
N LEU A 162 9.93 -8.08 -0.70
CA LEU A 162 9.19 -8.42 0.51
C LEU A 162 8.05 -9.43 0.24
N GLU A 163 7.42 -9.41 -0.93
CA GLU A 163 6.31 -10.31 -1.27
C GLU A 163 6.72 -11.79 -1.28
N VAL A 164 7.99 -12.09 -1.57
CA VAL A 164 8.53 -13.46 -1.56
C VAL A 164 9.24 -13.83 -0.25
N MET A 165 9.32 -12.92 0.73
CA MET A 165 9.93 -13.16 2.03
C MET A 165 8.93 -13.72 3.04
N GLU A 166 9.44 -14.51 4.00
CA GLU A 166 8.67 -14.95 5.16
C GLU A 166 8.32 -13.78 6.10
N ASP A 167 7.13 -13.83 6.69
CA ASP A 167 6.58 -12.74 7.50
C ASP A 167 7.51 -12.31 8.65
N GLU A 168 8.15 -13.26 9.35
CA GLU A 168 9.06 -12.94 10.45
C GLU A 168 10.37 -12.30 9.94
N ALA A 169 10.85 -12.67 8.75
CA ALA A 169 12.02 -12.04 8.13
C ALA A 169 11.72 -10.59 7.71
N ILE A 170 10.50 -10.33 7.22
CA ILE A 170 10.02 -8.96 6.92
C ILE A 170 9.97 -8.14 8.22
N ILE A 171 9.41 -8.70 9.29
CA ILE A 171 9.36 -8.04 10.61
C ILE A 171 10.77 -7.69 11.09
N GLN A 172 11.69 -8.65 11.08
CA GLN A 172 13.08 -8.40 11.53
C GLN A 172 13.78 -7.32 10.71
N THR A 173 13.59 -7.35 9.38
CA THR A 173 14.18 -6.35 8.46
C THR A 173 13.63 -4.96 8.71
N LEU A 174 12.30 -4.81 8.70
CA LEU A 174 11.67 -3.48 8.76
C LEU A 174 11.70 -2.86 10.17
N THR A 175 11.77 -3.67 11.22
CA THR A 175 11.93 -3.16 12.59
C THR A 175 13.33 -2.61 12.88
N GLN A 176 14.30 -2.77 11.97
CA GLN A 176 15.57 -2.04 12.05
C GLN A 176 15.39 -0.54 11.81
N VAL A 177 14.30 -0.11 11.17
CA VAL A 177 13.98 1.30 10.94
C VAL A 177 13.48 1.93 12.23
N LYS A 178 14.10 3.03 12.68
CA LYS A 178 13.67 3.73 13.90
C LYS A 178 12.23 4.18 13.79
N GLY A 179 11.45 3.91 14.83
CA GLY A 179 10.03 4.27 14.89
C GLY A 179 9.10 3.29 14.16
N ILE A 180 9.63 2.24 13.51
CA ILE A 180 8.83 1.14 12.95
C ILE A 180 8.88 -0.04 13.91
N GLY A 181 7.75 -0.33 14.56
CA GLY A 181 7.60 -1.48 15.45
C GLY A 181 6.94 -2.68 14.77
N ARG A 182 6.94 -3.83 15.44
CA ARG A 182 6.29 -5.07 14.97
C ARG A 182 4.86 -4.84 14.51
N TRP A 183 4.06 -4.14 15.32
CA TRP A 183 2.66 -3.83 14.98
C TRP A 183 2.55 -3.08 13.64
N THR A 184 3.40 -2.08 13.39
CA THR A 184 3.41 -1.35 12.11
C THR A 184 3.73 -2.27 10.94
N VAL A 185 4.70 -3.17 11.10
CA VAL A 185 5.04 -4.14 10.06
C VAL A 185 3.89 -5.12 9.83
N GLN A 186 3.23 -5.61 10.89
CA GLN A 186 2.05 -6.47 10.77
C GLN A 186 0.90 -5.79 10.03
N MET A 187 0.68 -4.49 10.26
CA MET A 187 -0.31 -3.73 9.47
C MET A 187 0.08 -3.66 7.99
N MET A 188 1.38 -3.52 7.68
CA MET A 188 1.87 -3.59 6.31
C MET A 188 1.67 -5.00 5.70
N LEU A 189 1.97 -6.07 6.45
CA LEU A 189 1.72 -7.44 5.99
C LEU A 189 0.24 -7.65 5.63
N ILE A 190 -0.68 -7.12 6.45
CA ILE A 190 -2.13 -7.24 6.24
C ILE A 190 -2.62 -6.38 5.07
N PHE A 191 -2.33 -5.08 5.07
CA PHE A 191 -2.96 -4.12 4.17
C PHE A 191 -2.16 -3.80 2.90
N ARG A 192 -0.87 -4.15 2.86
CA ARG A 192 -0.02 -3.94 1.67
C ARG A 192 0.43 -5.22 1.01
N LEU A 193 0.74 -6.26 1.77
CA LEU A 193 1.15 -7.56 1.23
C LEU A 193 0.03 -8.60 1.25
N HIS A 194 -1.14 -8.25 1.78
CA HIS A 194 -2.33 -9.11 1.83
C HIS A 194 -2.08 -10.50 2.43
N ARG A 195 -1.14 -10.60 3.39
CA ARG A 195 -0.84 -11.84 4.11
C ARG A 195 -2.08 -12.25 4.92
N LEU A 196 -2.52 -13.51 4.75
CA LEU A 196 -3.77 -13.99 5.34
C LEU A 196 -3.64 -14.51 6.78
N ASP A 197 -2.42 -14.82 7.24
CA ASP A 197 -2.19 -15.43 8.56
C ASP A 197 -1.44 -14.53 9.55
N VAL A 198 -1.75 -13.23 9.56
CA VAL A 198 -1.13 -12.27 10.47
C VAL A 198 -2.05 -12.01 11.67
N LEU A 199 -1.55 -12.30 12.87
CA LEU A 199 -2.21 -11.96 14.13
C LEU A 199 -1.47 -10.82 14.83
N PRO A 200 -2.03 -9.59 14.87
CA PRO A 200 -1.39 -8.47 15.54
C PRO A 200 -1.71 -8.52 17.04
N VAL A 201 -0.98 -9.36 17.78
CA VAL A 201 -1.22 -9.65 19.21
C VAL A 201 -1.17 -8.43 20.14
N ASP A 202 -0.47 -7.39 19.71
CA ASP A 202 -0.35 -6.11 20.43
C ASP A 202 -1.43 -5.09 20.05
N ASP A 203 -2.26 -5.39 19.05
CA ASP A 203 -3.30 -4.48 18.57
C ASP A 203 -4.44 -4.35 19.58
N LEU A 204 -4.70 -3.12 20.02
CA LEU A 204 -5.74 -2.84 21.01
C LEU A 204 -7.13 -3.18 20.48
N GLY A 205 -7.40 -2.98 19.18
CA GLY A 205 -8.68 -3.30 18.56
C GLY A 205 -8.96 -4.80 18.59
N VAL A 206 -7.98 -5.61 18.17
CA VAL A 206 -8.04 -7.08 18.25
C VAL A 206 -8.22 -7.54 19.69
N ARG A 207 -7.38 -7.06 20.62
CA ARG A 207 -7.47 -7.44 22.04
C ARG A 207 -8.82 -7.07 22.66
N SER A 208 -9.32 -5.87 22.34
CA SER A 208 -10.62 -5.39 22.84
C SER A 208 -11.78 -6.17 22.24
N GLY A 209 -11.71 -6.50 20.95
CA GLY A 209 -12.68 -7.37 20.27
C GLY A 209 -12.75 -8.75 20.91
N ILE A 210 -11.60 -9.39 21.15
CA ILE A 210 -11.54 -10.69 21.85
C ILE A 210 -12.15 -10.58 23.24
N ARG A 211 -11.75 -9.57 24.03
CA ARG A 211 -12.28 -9.37 25.38
C ARG A 211 -13.80 -9.29 25.37
N ARG A 212 -14.37 -8.43 24.53
CA ARG A 212 -15.82 -8.18 24.47
C ARG A 212 -16.58 -9.41 23.98
N LEU A 213 -16.17 -9.98 22.85
CA LEU A 213 -16.90 -11.05 22.18
C LEU A 213 -16.84 -12.38 22.93
N TYR A 214 -15.72 -12.67 23.60
CA TYR A 214 -15.53 -13.90 24.37
C TYR A 214 -15.73 -13.68 25.88
N ALA A 215 -16.31 -12.54 26.27
CA ALA A 215 -16.66 -12.19 27.65
C ALA A 215 -15.49 -12.36 28.65
N LEU A 216 -14.28 -11.99 28.26
CA LEU A 216 -13.13 -12.03 29.16
C LEU A 216 -13.22 -10.90 30.19
N PRO A 217 -12.86 -11.16 31.46
CA PRO A 217 -12.95 -10.14 32.51
C PRO A 217 -12.01 -8.95 32.23
N GLU A 218 -10.83 -9.24 31.69
CA GLU A 218 -9.76 -8.28 31.44
C GLU A 218 -9.30 -8.32 29.98
N LEU A 219 -8.50 -7.31 29.59
CA LEU A 219 -7.91 -7.26 28.26
C LEU A 219 -6.89 -8.41 28.12
N PRO A 220 -7.06 -9.36 27.18
CA PRO A 220 -6.19 -10.53 27.08
C PRO A 220 -4.74 -10.12 26.84
N ASP A 221 -3.79 -10.84 27.44
CA ASP A 221 -2.37 -10.67 27.16
C ASP A 221 -1.98 -11.32 25.81
N LYS A 222 -0.72 -11.14 25.39
CA LYS A 222 -0.27 -11.65 24.08
C LYS A 222 -0.46 -13.16 23.94
N LYS A 223 -0.13 -13.92 24.99
CA LYS A 223 -0.25 -15.39 24.99
C LYS A 223 -1.70 -15.84 24.84
N THR A 224 -2.62 -15.13 25.51
CA THR A 224 -4.05 -15.39 25.37
C THR A 224 -4.51 -15.11 23.95
N VAL A 225 -4.12 -13.98 23.36
CA VAL A 225 -4.45 -13.66 21.96
C VAL A 225 -3.89 -14.71 21.00
N GLU A 226 -2.64 -15.15 21.18
CA GLU A 226 -2.01 -16.21 20.39
C GLU A 226 -2.80 -17.52 20.48
N HIS A 227 -3.28 -17.90 21.67
CA HIS A 227 -4.09 -19.09 21.86
C HIS A 227 -5.41 -19.03 21.09
N PHE A 228 -6.08 -17.87 21.07
CA PHE A 228 -7.25 -17.68 20.21
C PHE A 228 -6.89 -17.81 18.73
N GLY A 229 -5.77 -17.21 18.32
CA GLY A 229 -5.26 -17.28 16.95
C GLY A 229 -5.10 -18.70 16.40
N LEU A 230 -4.78 -19.69 17.26
CA LEU A 230 -4.68 -21.09 16.84
C LEU A 230 -5.97 -21.62 16.18
N LYS A 231 -7.14 -21.13 16.60
CA LYS A 231 -8.45 -21.51 16.03
C LYS A 231 -8.69 -20.91 14.65
N TRP A 232 -8.01 -19.80 14.35
CA TRP A 232 -8.26 -18.98 13.17
C TRP A 232 -7.25 -19.21 12.05
N LYS A 233 -6.15 -19.92 12.34
CA LYS A 233 -5.16 -20.30 11.32
C LYS A 233 -5.81 -21.09 10.17
N PRO A 234 -5.39 -20.86 8.91
CA PRO A 234 -4.36 -19.90 8.45
C PRO A 234 -4.93 -18.51 8.08
N TYR A 235 -6.03 -18.08 8.69
CA TYR A 235 -6.80 -16.88 8.33
C TYR A 235 -6.87 -15.85 9.46
N CYS A 236 -5.81 -15.74 10.28
CA CYS A 236 -5.76 -14.80 11.40
C CYS A 236 -5.99 -13.34 10.98
N THR A 237 -5.59 -12.96 9.77
CA THR A 237 -5.82 -11.62 9.23
C THR A 237 -7.32 -11.35 9.06
N VAL A 238 -8.07 -12.31 8.51
CA VAL A 238 -9.52 -12.16 8.30
C VAL A 238 -10.25 -12.16 9.64
N ALA A 239 -9.83 -12.99 10.60
CA ALA A 239 -10.36 -12.94 11.96
C ALA A 239 -10.12 -11.57 12.61
N SER A 240 -8.90 -11.04 12.50
CA SER A 240 -8.55 -9.71 13.01
C SER A 240 -9.42 -8.61 12.40
N TRP A 241 -9.72 -8.71 11.10
CA TRP A 241 -10.63 -7.80 10.43
C TRP A 241 -12.04 -7.83 11.02
N TYR A 242 -12.63 -9.01 11.22
CA TYR A 242 -13.94 -9.12 11.88
C TYR A 242 -13.92 -8.65 13.33
N LEU A 243 -12.83 -8.86 14.06
CA LEU A 243 -12.66 -8.30 15.41
C LEU A 243 -12.69 -6.77 15.38
N TRP A 244 -12.03 -6.12 14.41
CA TRP A 244 -12.12 -4.67 14.24
C TRP A 244 -13.53 -4.21 13.89
N GLN A 245 -14.19 -4.87 12.94
CA GLN A 245 -15.57 -4.51 12.55
C GLN A 245 -16.57 -4.68 13.70
N SER A 246 -16.34 -5.63 14.60
CA SER A 246 -17.21 -5.84 15.76
C SER A 246 -17.28 -4.65 16.72
N ALA A 247 -16.39 -3.66 16.61
CA ALA A 247 -16.44 -2.44 17.41
C ALA A 247 -17.60 -1.51 17.05
N GLU A 248 -18.19 -1.68 15.86
CA GLU A 248 -19.31 -0.89 15.34
C GLU A 248 -20.67 -1.60 15.50
N LEU A 249 -20.69 -2.77 16.16
CA LEU A 249 -21.89 -3.54 16.51
C LEU A 249 -22.37 -3.18 17.91
#